data_AF-A0A8H5M8F3-F1
#
_entry.id   AF-A0A8H5M8F3-F1
#
_cell.length_a   1.000
_cell.length_b   1.000
_cell.length_c   1.000
_cell.angle_alpha   90.00
_cell.angle_beta   90.00
_cell.angle_gamma   90.00
#
_symmetry.space_group_name_H-M   'P 1'
#
loop_
_entity.id
_entity.type
_entity.pdbx_description
1 polymer ?
#
loop_
_entity_poly.entity_id
_entity_poly.type
_entity_poly.pdbx_seq_one_letter_code
_entity_poly.pdbx_strand_id
1 'polypeptide(L)'
;MARMNVSQFGEALHEAITDPVEDFYTSNSSLPLLEGLGVRQFYNFGLYSHCGYVNESAGICSNETIGYPFKPYDYFVGDMSDSYSIITASIIKGGTFRDSNYLGQSTKAAYWLILLGTIFAALSFVSGIAKHNLTFFLSAVFSAISSIFILIAAAIWTVMIKKSNGVSHILIGVNPLPIGIEVTEGPGLFLTWASFACLFASMIPYLISCCTYRG
;
A
#
# COMPACT_ATOMS: atom_id res chain seq x y z
N MET A 1 -1.98 -0.32 3.76
CA MET A 1 -0.54 -0.40 3.44
C MET A 1 0.04 0.99 3.22
N ALA A 2 -0.60 1.86 2.44
CA ALA A 2 -0.17 3.24 2.23
C ALA A 2 -1.32 4.22 2.46
N ARG A 3 -1.01 5.46 2.82
CA ARG A 3 -1.96 6.59 2.89
C ARG A 3 -1.43 7.72 2.02
N MET A 4 -2.22 8.20 1.09
CA MET A 4 -1.92 9.36 0.26
C MET A 4 -2.77 10.53 0.74
N ASN A 5 -2.12 11.62 1.11
CA ASN A 5 -2.74 12.89 1.44
C ASN A 5 -2.61 13.84 0.26
N VAL A 6 -3.74 14.39 -0.20
CA VAL A 6 -3.79 15.34 -1.31
C VAL A 6 -4.51 16.64 -0.91
N SER A 7 -4.70 16.90 0.38
CA SER A 7 -5.46 18.07 0.86
C SER A 7 -4.85 19.42 0.47
N GLN A 8 -3.53 19.45 0.20
CA GLN A 8 -2.80 20.66 -0.18
C GLN A 8 -2.66 20.84 -1.70
N PHE A 9 -3.05 19.82 -2.48
CA PHE A 9 -2.89 19.86 -3.93
C PHE A 9 -3.77 20.94 -4.58
N GLY A 10 -4.98 21.18 -4.08
CA GLY A 10 -5.87 22.21 -4.60
C GLY A 10 -5.31 23.63 -4.42
N GLU A 11 -4.66 23.91 -3.28
CA GLU A 11 -3.96 25.18 -3.04
C GLU A 11 -2.76 25.33 -3.98
N ALA A 12 -1.96 24.28 -4.13
CA ALA A 12 -0.82 24.27 -5.06
C ALA A 12 -1.26 24.45 -6.53
N LEU A 13 -2.45 23.94 -6.89
CA LEU A 13 -3.02 24.07 -8.22
C LEU A 13 -3.54 25.50 -8.49
N HIS A 14 -4.12 26.15 -7.48
CA HIS A 14 -4.58 27.53 -7.58
C HIS A 14 -3.42 28.50 -7.88
N GLU A 15 -2.28 28.32 -7.20
CA GLU A 15 -1.03 29.06 -7.47
C GLU A 15 -0.47 28.80 -8.88
N ALA A 16 -0.76 27.63 -9.46
CA ALA A 16 -0.24 27.24 -10.77
C ALA A 16 -1.06 27.78 -11.95
N ILE A 17 -2.38 27.87 -11.82
CA ILE A 17 -3.30 28.17 -12.93
C ILE A 17 -3.81 29.63 -12.86
N THR A 18 -3.71 30.31 -11.72
CA THR A 18 -4.18 31.72 -11.52
C THR A 18 -5.71 31.91 -11.68
N ASP A 19 -6.46 30.85 -12.01
CA ASP A 19 -7.93 30.81 -12.01
C ASP A 19 -8.45 30.17 -10.70
N PRO A 20 -9.65 30.54 -10.22
CA PRO A 20 -10.24 29.92 -9.04
C PRO A 20 -10.52 28.44 -9.30
N VAL A 21 -9.95 27.59 -8.45
CA VAL A 21 -10.21 26.15 -8.45
C VAL A 21 -11.48 25.91 -7.62
N GLU A 22 -12.64 26.03 -8.25
CA GLU A 22 -13.94 25.76 -7.61
C GLU A 22 -14.28 24.26 -7.70
N ASP A 23 -14.84 23.69 -6.62
CA ASP A 23 -15.34 22.30 -6.53
C ASP A 23 -14.35 21.16 -6.89
N PHE A 24 -13.04 21.37 -6.73
CA PHE A 24 -12.05 20.30 -6.95
C PHE A 24 -12.18 19.15 -5.94
N TYR A 25 -12.42 19.49 -4.67
CA TYR A 25 -12.69 18.51 -3.62
C TYR A 25 -14.18 18.29 -3.48
N THR A 26 -14.56 17.02 -3.38
CA THR A 26 -15.96 16.64 -3.18
C THR A 26 -16.31 16.64 -1.69
N SER A 27 -17.45 17.22 -1.33
CA SER A 27 -17.99 17.27 0.03
C SER A 27 -18.85 16.06 0.41
N ASN A 28 -19.24 15.23 -0.57
CA ASN A 28 -20.17 14.12 -0.36
C ASN A 28 -19.45 12.77 -0.37
N SER A 29 -19.29 12.16 0.82
CA SER A 29 -18.59 10.89 1.05
C SER A 29 -19.25 9.66 0.42
N SER A 30 -20.49 9.76 -0.03
CA SER A 30 -21.25 8.62 -0.60
C SER A 30 -21.14 8.51 -2.12
N LEU A 31 -20.50 9.48 -2.79
CA LEU A 31 -20.31 9.41 -4.24
C LEU A 31 -19.33 8.28 -4.61
N PRO A 32 -19.60 7.58 -5.73
CA PRO A 32 -18.73 6.52 -6.22
C PRO A 32 -17.33 7.03 -6.57
N LEU A 33 -16.34 6.13 -6.46
CA LEU A 33 -14.94 6.39 -6.83
C LEU A 33 -14.75 6.13 -8.33
N LEU A 34 -13.78 6.82 -8.94
CA LEU A 34 -13.38 6.81 -10.35
C LEU A 34 -14.42 7.35 -11.36
N GLU A 35 -15.38 8.16 -10.92
CA GLU A 35 -16.41 8.75 -11.81
C GLU A 35 -16.18 10.25 -12.12
N GLY A 36 -15.02 10.80 -11.75
CA GLY A 36 -14.73 12.23 -11.99
C GLY A 36 -15.61 13.21 -11.19
N LEU A 37 -16.27 12.73 -10.12
CA LEU A 37 -17.20 13.50 -9.29
C LEU A 37 -16.51 14.29 -8.16
N GLY A 38 -15.19 14.52 -8.29
CA GLY A 38 -14.37 15.30 -7.38
C GLY A 38 -13.42 14.43 -6.55
N VAL A 39 -12.32 15.06 -6.15
CA VAL A 39 -11.19 14.41 -5.48
C VAL A 39 -11.43 14.28 -3.97
N ARG A 40 -10.98 13.16 -3.40
CA ARG A 40 -10.99 12.92 -1.94
C ARG A 40 -9.71 13.45 -1.31
N GLN A 41 -9.75 13.95 -0.08
CA GLN A 41 -8.56 14.50 0.58
C GLN A 41 -7.56 13.42 0.99
N PHE A 42 -8.06 12.24 1.35
CA PHE A 42 -7.23 11.12 1.78
C PHE A 42 -7.56 9.85 1.01
N TYR A 43 -6.54 9.16 0.53
CA TYR A 43 -6.66 7.85 -0.10
C TYR A 43 -5.87 6.81 0.69
N ASN A 44 -6.56 5.81 1.21
CA ASN A 44 -5.94 4.69 1.90
C ASN A 44 -5.92 3.47 0.98
N PHE A 45 -4.73 2.94 0.75
CA PHE A 45 -4.52 1.76 -0.10
C PHE A 45 -4.26 0.55 0.77
N GLY A 46 -5.17 -0.42 0.73
CA GLY A 46 -5.06 -1.72 1.37
C GLY A 46 -4.47 -2.79 0.45
N LEU A 47 -4.43 -4.02 0.96
CA LEU A 47 -4.11 -5.22 0.17
C LEU A 47 -5.31 -5.69 -0.68
N TYR A 48 -6.51 -5.42 -0.19
CA TYR A 48 -7.76 -5.96 -0.74
C TYR A 48 -8.58 -4.91 -1.46
N SER A 49 -8.54 -3.65 -1.00
CA SER A 49 -9.31 -2.54 -1.54
C SER A 49 -8.55 -1.23 -1.36
N HIS A 50 -9.02 -0.19 -2.04
CA HIS A 50 -8.67 1.19 -1.72
C HIS A 50 -9.91 1.93 -1.23
N CYS A 51 -9.68 2.94 -0.40
CA CYS A 51 -10.74 3.76 0.17
C CYS A 51 -10.36 5.24 0.03
N GLY A 52 -11.31 6.04 -0.45
CA GLY A 52 -11.19 7.49 -0.54
C GLY A 52 -12.02 8.14 0.55
N TYR A 53 -11.45 9.12 1.24
CA TYR A 53 -12.10 9.83 2.34
C TYR A 53 -12.10 11.34 2.12
N VAL A 54 -13.25 11.95 2.38
CA VAL A 54 -13.43 13.41 2.33
C VAL A 54 -12.84 14.07 3.56
N ASN A 55 -13.00 13.42 4.72
CA ASN A 55 -12.47 13.80 6.03
C ASN A 55 -11.75 12.59 6.66
N GLU A 56 -11.27 12.68 7.90
CA GLU A 56 -10.59 11.52 8.53
C GLU A 56 -11.50 10.30 8.76
N SER A 57 -12.82 10.47 8.82
CA SER A 57 -13.78 9.41 9.18
C SER A 57 -14.80 9.05 8.10
N ALA A 58 -15.09 9.95 7.15
CA ALA A 58 -16.14 9.77 6.15
C ALA A 58 -15.56 9.45 4.77
N GLY A 59 -15.82 8.25 4.27
CA GLY A 59 -15.32 7.78 2.98
C GLY A 59 -16.02 6.51 2.50
N ILE A 60 -15.64 6.09 1.29
CA ILE A 60 -16.14 4.89 0.62
C ILE A 60 -14.95 4.05 0.12
N CYS A 61 -15.14 2.74 0.03
CA CYS A 61 -14.14 1.80 -0.44
C CYS A 61 -14.58 1.14 -1.75
N SER A 62 -13.61 0.74 -2.57
CA SER A 62 -13.86 -0.03 -3.79
C SER A 62 -14.45 -1.41 -3.51
N ASN A 63 -15.21 -1.92 -4.48
CA ASN A 63 -15.86 -3.23 -4.41
C ASN A 63 -14.94 -4.42 -4.77
N GLU A 64 -13.69 -4.16 -5.16
CA GLU A 64 -12.70 -5.23 -5.35
C GLU A 64 -12.14 -5.71 -4.01
N THR A 65 -11.90 -7.02 -3.92
CA THR A 65 -11.52 -7.68 -2.67
C THR A 65 -10.25 -8.52 -2.75
N ILE A 66 -9.65 -8.73 -3.94
CA ILE A 66 -8.50 -9.63 -4.12
C ILE A 66 -7.41 -8.99 -4.98
N GLY A 67 -6.18 -8.97 -4.47
CA GLY A 67 -4.98 -8.62 -5.26
C GLY A 67 -5.01 -7.22 -5.84
N TYR A 68 -5.54 -6.25 -5.08
CA TYR A 68 -5.78 -4.90 -5.54
C TYR A 68 -4.46 -4.20 -5.92
N PRO A 69 -4.27 -3.77 -7.17
CA PRO A 69 -3.02 -3.17 -7.59
C PRO A 69 -2.89 -1.76 -7.02
N PHE A 70 -1.72 -1.45 -6.45
CA PHE A 70 -1.41 -0.11 -5.97
C PHE A 70 -1.12 0.81 -7.16
N LYS A 71 -2.08 1.69 -7.49
CA LYS A 71 -2.00 2.64 -8.61
C LYS A 71 -2.47 4.02 -8.18
N PRO A 72 -1.73 4.71 -7.30
CA PRO A 72 -2.20 5.94 -6.67
C PRO A 72 -2.53 7.04 -7.68
N TYR A 73 -1.73 7.18 -8.75
CA TYR A 73 -1.98 8.18 -9.80
C TYR A 73 -3.29 7.93 -10.57
N ASP A 74 -3.53 6.70 -11.04
CA ASP A 74 -4.72 6.39 -11.84
C ASP A 74 -6.01 6.61 -11.02
N TYR A 75 -6.01 6.22 -9.74
CA TYR A 75 -7.17 6.40 -8.85
C TYR A 75 -7.40 7.87 -8.50
N PHE A 76 -6.32 8.62 -8.26
CA PHE A 76 -6.40 10.06 -8.00
C PHE A 76 -6.94 10.84 -9.20
N VAL A 77 -6.42 10.55 -10.39
CA VAL A 77 -6.82 11.23 -11.63
C VAL A 77 -8.21 10.78 -12.08
N GLY A 78 -8.61 9.53 -11.83
CA GLY A 78 -9.95 9.04 -12.14
C GLY A 78 -11.06 9.68 -11.30
N ASP A 79 -10.74 10.23 -10.13
CA ASP A 79 -11.68 11.00 -9.31
C ASP A 79 -11.77 12.48 -9.73
N MET A 80 -10.83 12.97 -10.54
CA MET A 80 -10.84 14.34 -11.06
C MET A 80 -11.79 14.52 -12.23
N SER A 81 -12.30 15.74 -12.41
CA SER A 81 -12.91 16.13 -13.67
C SER A 81 -11.88 16.19 -14.79
N ASP A 82 -12.34 16.01 -16.04
CA ASP A 82 -11.47 15.96 -17.22
C ASP A 82 -10.57 17.19 -17.40
N SER A 83 -11.04 18.37 -16.99
CA SER A 83 -10.25 19.59 -17.08
C SER A 83 -9.03 19.56 -16.14
N TYR A 84 -9.22 19.08 -14.91
CA TYR A 84 -8.13 19.01 -13.92
C TYR A 84 -7.21 17.80 -14.15
N SER A 85 -7.73 16.70 -14.71
CA SER A 85 -6.92 15.52 -15.04
C SER A 85 -5.85 15.84 -16.09
N ILE A 86 -6.19 16.61 -17.12
CA ILE A 86 -5.26 17.06 -18.18
C ILE A 86 -4.17 17.96 -17.60
N ILE A 87 -4.55 18.92 -16.76
CA ILE A 87 -3.59 19.85 -16.14
C ILE A 87 -2.66 19.08 -15.20
N THR A 88 -3.20 18.19 -14.37
CA THR A 88 -2.43 17.33 -13.47
C THR A 88 -1.45 16.44 -14.22
N ALA A 89 -1.84 15.89 -15.38
CA ALA A 89 -0.95 15.11 -16.24
C ALA A 89 0.20 15.96 -16.83
N SER A 90 -0.01 17.26 -17.03
CA SER A 90 1.03 18.19 -17.48
C SER A 90 1.99 18.61 -16.37
N ILE A 91 1.54 18.61 -15.11
CA ILE A 91 2.33 18.97 -13.93
C ILE A 91 3.17 17.78 -13.46
N ILE A 92 2.54 16.61 -13.31
CA ILE A 92 3.20 15.37 -12.86
C ILE A 92 3.82 14.68 -14.08
N LYS A 93 4.93 15.23 -14.57
CA LYS A 93 5.66 14.67 -15.73
C LYS A 93 6.54 13.50 -15.30
N GLY A 94 6.08 12.30 -15.62
CA GLY A 94 6.87 11.08 -15.46
C GLY A 94 7.14 10.70 -13.99
N GLY A 95 8.10 9.81 -13.80
CA GLY A 95 8.43 9.26 -12.49
C GLY A 95 7.65 8.00 -12.12
N THR A 96 8.10 7.33 -11.07
CA THR A 96 7.53 6.04 -10.64
C THR A 96 6.08 6.17 -10.16
N PHE A 97 5.65 7.34 -9.67
CA PHE A 97 4.26 7.59 -9.27
C PHE A 97 3.27 7.38 -10.42
N ARG A 98 3.67 7.69 -11.66
CA ARG A 98 2.85 7.55 -12.87
C ARG A 98 2.92 6.16 -13.51
N ASP A 99 3.88 5.33 -13.08
CA ASP A 99 4.08 3.99 -13.63
C ASP A 99 3.15 2.99 -12.93
N SER A 100 1.88 3.02 -13.33
CA SER A 100 0.85 2.18 -12.71
C SER A 100 1.04 0.69 -13.00
N ASN A 101 1.76 0.34 -14.07
CA ASN A 101 2.10 -1.05 -14.35
C ASN A 101 3.19 -1.54 -13.39
N TYR A 102 4.29 -0.79 -13.24
CA TYR A 102 5.37 -1.17 -12.33
C TYR A 102 4.91 -1.23 -10.87
N LEU A 103 4.18 -0.23 -10.37
CA LEU A 103 3.66 -0.24 -9.00
C LEU A 103 2.61 -1.33 -8.81
N GLY A 104 1.67 -1.45 -9.75
CA GLY A 104 0.57 -2.41 -9.68
C GLY A 104 1.07 -3.86 -9.71
N GLN A 105 1.97 -4.20 -10.63
CA GLN A 105 2.49 -5.56 -10.76
C GLN A 105 3.38 -5.94 -9.57
N SER A 106 4.23 -5.03 -9.09
CA SER A 106 5.11 -5.29 -7.94
C SER A 106 4.31 -5.49 -6.65
N THR A 107 3.31 -4.64 -6.39
CA THR A 107 2.45 -4.76 -5.20
C THR A 107 1.53 -5.97 -5.26
N LYS A 108 1.03 -6.34 -6.46
CA LYS A 108 0.28 -7.58 -6.66
C LYS A 108 1.14 -8.83 -6.41
N ALA A 109 2.40 -8.83 -6.84
CA ALA A 109 3.34 -9.91 -6.51
C ALA A 109 3.57 -10.00 -5.00
N ALA A 110 3.79 -8.87 -4.33
CA ALA A 110 3.93 -8.83 -2.87
C ALA A 110 2.68 -9.34 -2.14
N TYR A 111 1.48 -9.05 -2.63
CA TYR A 111 0.23 -9.61 -2.10
C TYR A 111 0.23 -11.14 -2.12
N TRP A 112 0.59 -11.75 -3.26
CA TRP A 112 0.66 -13.21 -3.38
C TRP A 112 1.73 -13.83 -2.47
N LEU A 113 2.86 -13.14 -2.28
CA LEU A 113 3.90 -13.57 -1.34
C LEU A 113 3.41 -13.53 0.12
N ILE A 114 2.65 -12.50 0.51
CA ILE A 114 2.03 -12.45 1.85
C ILE A 114 1.06 -13.61 2.02
N LEU A 115 0.19 -13.85 1.04
CA LEU A 115 -0.80 -14.92 1.09
C LEU A 115 -0.12 -16.30 1.21
N LEU A 116 0.85 -16.60 0.35
CA LEU A 116 1.63 -17.83 0.43
C LEU A 116 2.39 -17.95 1.75
N GLY A 117 3.01 -16.85 2.21
CA GLY A 117 3.69 -16.79 3.49
C GLY A 117 2.76 -17.14 4.66
N THR A 118 1.54 -16.61 4.68
CA THR A 118 0.55 -16.93 5.72
C THR A 118 0.09 -18.39 5.68
N ILE A 119 -0.04 -19.00 4.49
CA ILE A 119 -0.35 -20.42 4.36
C ILE A 119 0.78 -21.28 4.94
N PHE A 120 2.05 -20.97 4.61
CA PHE A 120 3.19 -21.68 5.18
C PHE A 120 3.33 -21.46 6.70
N ALA A 121 2.98 -20.28 7.21
CA ALA A 121 2.92 -20.02 8.65
C ALA A 121 1.87 -20.91 9.34
N ALA A 122 0.67 -21.03 8.75
CA ALA A 122 -0.38 -21.89 9.28
C ALA A 122 0.02 -23.38 9.23
N LEU A 123 0.64 -23.83 8.13
CA LEU A 123 1.18 -25.18 8.02
C LEU A 123 2.27 -25.46 9.05
N SER A 124 3.18 -24.49 9.27
CA SER A 124 4.21 -24.57 10.31
C SER A 124 3.58 -24.77 11.68
N PHE A 125 2.56 -23.97 12.03
CA PHE A 125 1.84 -24.09 13.30
C PHE A 125 1.18 -25.47 13.47
N VAL A 126 0.44 -25.94 12.46
CA VAL A 126 -0.23 -27.26 12.53
C VAL A 126 0.78 -28.40 12.65
N SER A 127 1.89 -28.34 11.89
CA SER A 127 2.96 -29.34 11.99
C SER A 127 3.68 -29.31 13.33
N GLY A 128 3.82 -28.14 13.96
CA GLY A 128 4.46 -27.99 15.27
C GLY A 128 3.67 -28.58 16.44
N ILE A 129 2.37 -28.84 16.28
CA ILE A 129 1.52 -29.47 17.30
C ILE A 129 1.76 -30.99 17.38
N ALA A 130 2.14 -31.62 16.27
CA ALA A 130 2.38 -33.05 16.23
C ALA A 130 3.69 -33.42 16.95
N LYS A 131 3.62 -34.34 17.91
CA LYS A 131 4.76 -34.78 18.74
C LYS A 131 5.63 -35.80 18.00
N HIS A 132 6.41 -35.35 17.01
CA HIS A 132 7.38 -36.19 16.30
C HIS A 132 8.60 -35.38 15.85
N ASN A 133 9.79 -35.99 15.86
CA ASN A 133 11.03 -35.33 15.40
C ASN A 133 10.93 -34.75 13.98
N LEU A 134 10.33 -35.50 13.04
CA LEU A 134 10.17 -35.06 11.65
C LEU A 134 9.21 -33.88 11.50
N THR A 135 8.19 -33.79 12.35
CA THR A 135 7.20 -32.70 12.27
C THR A 135 7.77 -31.38 12.80
N PHE A 136 8.66 -31.43 13.81
CA PHE A 136 9.42 -30.26 14.26
C PHE A 136 10.44 -29.76 13.22
N PHE A 137 11.08 -30.67 12.49
CA PHE A 137 11.96 -30.27 11.38
C PHE A 137 11.15 -29.60 10.26
N LEU A 138 10.01 -30.20 9.89
CA LEU A 138 9.15 -29.67 8.85
C LEU A 138 8.55 -28.30 9.22
N SER A 139 8.15 -28.11 10.49
CA SER A 139 7.67 -26.81 10.98
C SER A 139 8.75 -25.74 10.92
N ALA A 140 10.00 -26.07 11.23
CA ALA A 140 11.13 -25.15 11.11
C ALA A 140 11.35 -24.71 9.65
N VAL A 141 11.30 -25.65 8.70
CA VAL A 141 11.46 -25.34 7.26
C VAL A 141 10.31 -24.46 6.76
N PHE A 142 9.06 -24.80 7.09
CA PHE A 142 7.91 -23.98 6.68
C PHE A 142 7.91 -22.60 7.32
N SER A 143 8.36 -22.48 8.58
CA SER A 143 8.55 -21.18 9.24
C SER A 143 9.62 -20.34 8.55
N ALA A 144 10.74 -20.96 8.14
CA ALA A 144 11.81 -20.27 7.42
C ALA A 144 11.32 -19.74 6.06
N ILE A 145 10.65 -20.59 5.27
CA ILE A 145 10.08 -20.21 3.97
C ILE A 145 9.05 -19.08 4.13
N SER A 146 8.15 -19.20 5.11
CA SER A 146 7.16 -18.17 5.42
C SER A 146 7.81 -16.82 5.76
N SER A 147 8.85 -16.84 6.61
CA SER A 147 9.57 -15.62 6.99
C SER A 147 10.22 -14.93 5.80
N ILE A 148 10.80 -15.69 4.85
CA ILE A 148 11.42 -15.14 3.64
C ILE A 148 10.37 -14.48 2.75
N PHE A 149 9.22 -15.12 2.52
CA PHE A 149 8.17 -14.54 1.69
C PHE A 149 7.60 -13.25 2.27
N ILE A 150 7.34 -13.21 3.59
CA ILE A 150 6.82 -12.01 4.25
C ILE A 150 7.88 -10.90 4.26
N LEU A 151 9.16 -11.23 4.46
CA LEU A 151 10.26 -10.26 4.36
C LEU A 151 10.33 -9.61 2.97
N ILE A 152 10.32 -10.42 1.91
CA ILE A 152 10.35 -9.92 0.53
C ILE A 152 9.13 -9.05 0.26
N ALA A 153 7.93 -9.48 0.67
CA ALA A 153 6.73 -8.70 0.46
C ALA A 153 6.74 -7.35 1.21
N ALA A 154 7.19 -7.34 2.47
CA ALA A 154 7.33 -6.11 3.25
C ALA A 154 8.34 -5.15 2.60
N ALA A 155 9.47 -5.68 2.11
CA ALA A 155 10.48 -4.89 1.39
C ALA A 155 9.96 -4.32 0.06
N ILE A 156 9.17 -5.08 -0.70
CA ILE A 156 8.55 -4.57 -1.93
C ILE A 156 7.60 -3.41 -1.58
N TRP A 157 6.73 -3.58 -0.59
CA TRP A 157 5.78 -2.54 -0.20
C TRP A 157 6.48 -1.27 0.32
N THR A 158 7.53 -1.38 1.14
CA THR A 158 8.29 -0.20 1.60
C THR A 158 8.90 0.56 0.43
N VAL A 159 9.55 -0.15 -0.51
CA VAL A 159 10.19 0.48 -1.68
C VAL A 159 9.16 1.13 -2.60
N MET A 160 8.02 0.47 -2.85
CA MET A 160 6.96 1.04 -3.69
C MET A 160 6.38 2.32 -3.07
N ILE A 161 6.15 2.34 -1.75
CA ILE A 161 5.67 3.54 -1.04
C ILE A 161 6.70 4.67 -1.12
N LYS A 162 7.97 4.41 -0.80
CA LYS A 162 9.03 5.43 -0.89
C LYS A 162 9.21 5.98 -2.30
N LYS A 163 9.13 5.12 -3.32
CA LYS A 163 9.16 5.55 -4.74
C LYS A 163 7.96 6.44 -5.08
N SER A 164 6.75 6.06 -4.63
CA SER A 164 5.55 6.87 -4.85
C SER A 164 5.60 8.22 -4.12
N ASN A 165 6.24 8.30 -2.94
CA ASN A 165 6.42 9.56 -2.21
C ASN A 165 7.36 10.54 -2.92
N GLY A 166 8.09 10.10 -3.96
CA GLY A 166 8.90 10.99 -4.78
C GLY A 166 8.11 12.14 -5.43
N VAL A 167 6.78 12.00 -5.56
CA VAL A 167 5.89 13.05 -6.06
C VAL A 167 5.89 14.30 -5.17
N SER A 168 6.07 14.15 -3.86
CA SER A 168 6.04 15.27 -2.90
C SER A 168 7.15 16.32 -3.13
N HIS A 169 8.23 15.93 -3.82
CA HIS A 169 9.35 16.82 -4.14
C HIS A 169 9.14 17.63 -5.43
N ILE A 170 8.03 17.42 -6.15
CA ILE A 170 7.69 18.22 -7.33
C ILE A 170 7.26 19.61 -6.87
N LEU A 171 7.96 20.63 -7.37
CA LEU A 171 7.67 22.03 -7.10
C LEU A 171 6.86 22.62 -8.25
N ILE A 172 5.84 23.41 -7.93
CA ILE A 172 4.92 24.03 -8.90
C ILE A 172 4.89 25.54 -8.65
N GLY A 173 4.74 26.31 -9.73
CA GLY A 173 4.56 27.75 -9.68
C GLY A 173 5.86 28.55 -9.84
N VAL A 174 5.72 29.87 -9.79
CA VAL A 174 6.83 30.83 -9.90
C VAL A 174 7.60 30.95 -8.57
N ASN A 175 6.90 30.70 -7.46
CA ASN A 175 7.47 30.45 -6.15
C ASN A 175 7.51 28.93 -5.94
N PRO A 176 8.60 28.33 -5.45
CA PRO A 176 8.71 26.88 -5.29
C PRO A 176 7.79 26.39 -4.17
N LEU A 177 6.54 26.07 -4.49
CA LEU A 177 5.60 25.41 -3.59
C LEU A 177 5.59 23.90 -3.89
N PRO A 178 5.66 23.01 -2.88
CA PRO A 178 5.47 21.59 -3.11
C PRO A 178 4.05 21.31 -3.63
N ILE A 179 3.93 20.28 -4.47
CA ILE A 179 2.67 19.85 -5.10
C ILE A 179 1.54 19.49 -4.11
N GLY A 180 1.83 19.31 -2.81
CA GLY A 180 0.81 19.02 -1.81
C GLY A 180 0.23 17.60 -1.87
N ILE A 181 0.95 16.68 -2.53
CA ILE A 181 0.66 15.24 -2.55
C ILE A 181 1.76 14.55 -1.73
N GLU A 182 1.36 13.90 -0.64
CA GLU A 182 2.27 13.14 0.22
C GLU A 182 1.79 11.69 0.33
N VAL A 183 2.70 10.73 0.11
CA VAL A 183 2.40 9.30 0.29
C VAL A 183 3.16 8.78 1.50
N THR A 184 2.41 8.43 2.54
CA THR A 184 2.92 7.92 3.80
C THR A 184 2.63 6.43 3.98
N GLU A 185 3.40 5.81 4.87
CA GLU A 185 3.25 4.41 5.22
C GLU A 185 2.03 4.24 6.14
N GLY A 186 1.16 3.28 5.80
CA GLY A 186 -0.01 2.96 6.63
C GLY A 186 0.30 1.90 7.69
N PRO A 187 -0.58 1.74 8.71
CA PRO A 187 -0.37 0.81 9.82
C PRO A 187 -0.20 -0.66 9.37
N GLY A 188 -0.82 -1.05 8.25
CA GLY A 188 -0.69 -2.39 7.70
C GLY A 188 0.75 -2.79 7.36
N LEU A 189 1.62 -1.83 7.00
CA LEU A 189 3.02 -2.10 6.69
C LEU A 189 3.80 -2.49 7.95
N PHE A 190 3.56 -1.79 9.05
CA PHE A 190 4.14 -2.11 10.35
C PHE A 190 3.71 -3.50 10.83
N LEU A 191 2.45 -3.88 10.61
CA LEU A 191 1.96 -5.22 10.93
C LEU A 191 2.68 -6.30 10.12
N THR A 192 2.99 -6.07 8.83
CA THR A 192 3.75 -7.04 8.03
C THR A 192 5.20 -7.19 8.51
N TRP A 193 5.86 -6.11 8.92
CA TRP A 193 7.19 -6.17 9.53
C TRP A 193 7.18 -6.88 10.89
N ALA A 194 6.18 -6.59 11.73
CA ALA A 194 6.00 -7.27 13.00
C ALA A 194 5.77 -8.78 12.79
N SER A 195 4.96 -9.15 11.80
CA SER A 195 4.69 -10.56 11.45
C SER A 195 5.98 -11.29 11.05
N PHE A 196 6.85 -10.66 10.25
CA PHE A 196 8.17 -11.20 9.93
C PHE A 196 9.00 -11.44 11.20
N ALA A 197 9.10 -10.43 12.08
CA ALA A 197 9.89 -10.54 13.30
C ALA A 197 9.39 -11.68 14.22
N CYS A 198 8.07 -11.83 14.36
CA CYS A 198 7.47 -12.92 15.13
C CYS A 198 7.76 -14.29 14.52
N LEU A 199 7.64 -14.44 13.20
CA LEU A 199 7.92 -15.71 12.51
C LEU A 199 9.40 -16.09 12.60
N PHE A 200 10.29 -15.10 12.45
CA PHE A 200 11.73 -15.31 12.60
C PHE A 200 12.08 -15.74 14.03
N ALA A 201 11.52 -15.06 15.04
CA ALA A 201 11.72 -15.42 16.45
C ALA A 201 11.18 -16.82 16.77
N SER A 202 10.04 -17.21 16.16
CA SER A 202 9.44 -18.54 16.35
C SER A 202 10.28 -19.69 15.77
N MET A 203 11.24 -19.40 14.90
CA MET A 203 12.14 -20.42 14.35
C MET A 203 13.06 -21.02 15.43
N ILE A 204 13.46 -20.23 16.43
CA ILE A 204 14.37 -20.64 17.51
C ILE A 204 13.81 -21.83 18.32
N PRO A 205 12.59 -21.76 18.91
CA PRO A 205 12.06 -22.88 19.67
C PRO A 205 11.83 -24.14 18.82
N TYR A 206 11.49 -24.02 17.54
CA TYR A 206 11.36 -25.18 16.65
C TYR A 206 12.70 -25.88 16.40
N LEU A 207 13.79 -25.13 16.20
CA LEU A 207 15.13 -25.71 16.05
C LEU A 207 15.62 -26.39 17.34
N ILE A 208 15.41 -25.75 18.50
CA ILE A 208 15.78 -26.35 19.78
C ILE A 208 14.98 -27.64 20.01
N SER A 209 13.66 -27.62 19.76
CA SER A 209 12.80 -28.80 19.93
C SER A 209 13.23 -29.93 19.00
N CYS A 210 13.58 -29.64 17.74
CA CYS A 210 14.08 -30.65 16.81
C CYS A 210 15.38 -31.33 17.29
N CYS A 211 16.28 -30.58 17.93
CA CYS A 211 17.57 -31.11 18.41
C CYS A 211 17.51 -31.74 19.81
N THR A 212 16.51 -31.36 20.63
CA THR A 212 16.40 -31.78 22.04
C THR A 212 15.28 -32.76 22.31
N TYR A 213 14.36 -32.96 21.36
CA TYR A 213 13.25 -33.87 21.53
C TYR A 213 13.75 -35.32 21.63
N ARG A 214 13.63 -35.85 22.84
CA ARG A 214 13.75 -37.26 23.16
C ARG A 214 12.34 -37.84 23.13
N GLY A 215 11.90 -38.27 21.95
CA GLY A 215 10.73 -39.12 21.75
C GLY A 215 11.14 -40.58 21.70
#